data_AF-A0A7C5T6W1-F1
#
_entry.id   AF-A0A7C5T6W1-F1
#
_cell.length_a   1.000
_cell.length_b   1.000
_cell.length_c   1.000
_cell.angle_alpha   90.00
_cell.angle_beta   90.00
_cell.angle_gamma   90.00
#
_symmetry.space_group_name_H-M   'P 1'
#
loop_
_entity.id
_entity.type
_entity.pdbx_description
1 polymer ?
#
loop_
_entity_poly.entity_id
_entity_poly.type
_entity_poly.pdbx_seq_one_letter_code
_entity_poly.pdbx_strand_id
1 'polypeptide(L)'
;MAVLVVFAGGRSSRFGRDKCTYIHGGRRLIDYVIDAGREIVDRVVIAAGQNAHLYPGEDVIVDSPRFSGPLAAVDGAVQLFEDPLIFAPCDAPYLRPAVFRELLRSEAPLSVWVFPNGRVESTIFKAEPAAAREALGLLAQHRRNRLDDLFRLVPTEFLATEKHEIEPTWLLNVNKTQDLSGVAPVFRHRVFLDDFFLRWGEPPLARWLRLGDLDALRMELLRYVEVGLFSMAAHVAKDLGTPSFKALAEVIYEAVDIEKAR
;
A
#
# COMPACT_ATOMS: atom_id res chain seq x y z
N MET A 1 1.47 -8.08 -19.90
CA MET A 1 1.36 -6.62 -20.01
C MET A 1 0.92 -6.12 -18.65
N ALA A 2 1.47 -5.01 -18.15
CA ALA A 2 1.10 -4.45 -16.84
C ALA A 2 1.15 -2.92 -16.87
N VAL A 3 0.47 -2.27 -15.92
CA VAL A 3 0.43 -0.81 -15.78
C VAL A 3 0.89 -0.39 -14.40
N LEU A 4 1.86 0.52 -14.32
CA LEU A 4 2.20 1.21 -13.06
C LEU A 4 1.32 2.44 -12.89
N VAL A 5 0.65 2.53 -11.75
CA VAL A 5 -0.12 3.68 -11.30
C VAL A 5 0.63 4.36 -10.16
N VAL A 6 1.13 5.57 -10.41
CA VAL A 6 1.88 6.32 -9.41
C VAL A 6 0.93 7.23 -8.62
N PHE A 7 0.86 7.05 -7.30
CA PHE A 7 0.11 7.94 -6.42
C PHE A 7 0.83 9.28 -6.29
N ALA A 8 0.24 10.32 -6.89
CA ALA A 8 0.83 11.65 -6.94
C ALA A 8 -0.16 12.77 -6.57
N GLY A 9 -1.29 12.39 -5.97
CA GLY A 9 -2.29 13.28 -5.42
C GLY A 9 -2.07 13.62 -3.94
N GLY A 10 -2.77 14.66 -3.47
CA GLY A 10 -2.76 15.10 -2.06
C GLY A 10 -2.04 16.43 -1.84
N ARG A 11 -2.19 16.98 -0.63
CA ARG A 11 -1.57 18.26 -0.22
C ARG A 11 -0.27 18.00 0.52
N SER A 12 0.86 18.25 -0.13
CA SER A 12 2.21 18.20 0.48
C SER A 12 2.53 19.47 1.28
N SER A 13 1.71 19.82 2.28
CA SER A 13 1.87 21.07 3.04
C SER A 13 3.19 21.17 3.82
N ARG A 14 3.84 20.02 4.11
CA ARG A 14 5.08 19.94 4.90
C ARG A 14 6.37 20.15 4.07
N PHE A 15 6.29 20.13 2.74
CA PHE A 15 7.45 20.31 1.85
C PHE A 15 7.58 21.74 1.28
N GLY A 16 6.65 22.64 1.59
CA GLY A 16 6.58 24.01 1.03
C GLY A 16 6.19 24.07 -0.46
N ARG A 17 6.38 22.96 -1.19
CA ARG A 17 5.98 22.69 -2.58
C ARG A 17 5.42 21.26 -2.68
N ASP A 18 4.83 20.92 -3.82
CA ASP A 18 4.42 19.54 -4.06
C ASP A 18 5.63 18.58 -3.98
N LYS A 19 5.46 17.51 -3.21
CA LYS A 19 6.52 16.57 -2.86
C LYS A 19 6.97 15.72 -4.04
N CYS A 20 6.05 15.29 -4.90
CA CYS A 20 6.34 14.45 -6.05
C CYS A 20 7.24 15.18 -7.06
N THR A 21 7.07 16.50 -7.17
CA THR A 21 7.88 17.38 -8.03
C THR A 21 9.16 17.92 -7.38
N TYR A 22 9.44 17.54 -6.13
CA TYR A 22 10.67 17.93 -5.45
C TYR A 22 11.89 17.39 -6.21
N ILE A 23 12.86 18.28 -6.48
CA ILE A 23 14.09 17.92 -7.19
C ILE A 23 15.14 17.39 -6.21
N HIS A 24 15.56 16.14 -6.39
CA HIS A 24 16.68 15.49 -5.73
C HIS A 24 17.64 14.96 -6.80
N GLY A 25 18.95 15.17 -6.64
CA GLY A 25 19.94 14.70 -7.63
C GLY A 25 19.70 15.22 -9.06
N GLY A 26 19.06 16.38 -9.22
CA GLY A 26 18.73 16.97 -10.53
C GLY A 26 17.45 16.42 -11.18
N ARG A 27 16.69 15.54 -10.51
CA ARG A 27 15.49 14.88 -11.05
C ARG A 27 14.31 14.99 -10.08
N ARG A 28 13.06 14.92 -10.54
CA ARG A 28 11.88 14.91 -9.64
C ARG A 28 11.83 13.58 -8.89
N LEU A 29 11.32 13.55 -7.66
CA LEU A 29 11.15 12.30 -6.91
C LEU A 29 10.33 11.28 -7.69
N ILE A 30 9.25 11.72 -8.35
CA ILE A 30 8.41 10.85 -9.18
C ILE A 30 9.17 10.21 -10.34
N ASP A 31 10.18 10.87 -10.91
CA ASP A 31 10.93 10.36 -12.05
C ASP A 31 11.72 9.09 -11.69
N TYR A 32 12.19 8.97 -10.45
CA TYR A 32 12.86 7.77 -9.95
C TYR A 32 11.92 6.56 -9.92
N VAL A 33 10.66 6.78 -9.52
CA VAL A 33 9.63 5.74 -9.44
C VAL A 33 9.18 5.32 -10.84
N ILE A 34 8.97 6.30 -11.73
CA ILE A 34 8.60 6.06 -13.14
C ILE A 34 9.68 5.23 -13.84
N ASP A 35 10.95 5.60 -13.70
CA ASP A 35 12.05 4.87 -14.33
C ASP A 35 12.14 3.42 -13.85
N ALA A 36 12.09 3.20 -12.54
CA ALA A 36 12.09 1.85 -11.97
C ALA A 36 10.90 1.01 -12.47
N GLY A 37 9.75 1.65 -12.70
CA GLY A 37 8.56 1.01 -13.26
C GLY A 37 8.69 0.65 -14.73
N ARG A 38 9.20 1.57 -15.56
CA ARG A 38 9.32 1.40 -17.03
C ARG A 38 10.16 0.20 -17.45
N GLU A 39 11.06 -0.29 -16.58
CA GLU A 39 11.81 -1.52 -16.84
C GLU A 39 10.96 -2.80 -16.73
N ILE A 40 9.77 -2.71 -16.11
CA ILE A 40 8.94 -3.84 -15.72
C ILE A 40 7.55 -3.80 -16.36
N VAL A 41 6.99 -2.61 -16.59
CA VAL A 41 5.63 -2.42 -17.09
C VAL A 41 5.62 -1.74 -18.46
N ASP A 42 4.57 -2.01 -19.23
CA ASP A 42 4.40 -1.46 -20.59
C ASP A 42 3.85 -0.03 -20.58
N ARG A 43 3.17 0.34 -19.49
CA ARG A 43 2.55 1.66 -19.34
C ARG A 43 2.71 2.20 -17.92
N VAL A 44 2.95 3.51 -17.83
CA VAL A 44 2.95 4.23 -16.55
C VAL A 44 1.92 5.34 -16.63
N VAL A 45 1.09 5.45 -15.59
CA VAL A 45 0.10 6.52 -15.44
C VAL A 45 0.20 7.14 -14.05
N ILE A 46 -0.23 8.39 -13.93
CA ILE A 46 -0.15 9.17 -12.70
C ILE A 46 -1.57 9.41 -12.18
N ALA A 47 -1.83 8.98 -10.95
CA ALA A 47 -3.04 9.35 -10.22
C ALA A 47 -2.77 10.64 -9.44
N ALA A 48 -3.03 11.78 -10.09
CA ALA A 48 -2.64 13.10 -9.60
C ALA A 48 -3.72 13.82 -8.78
N GLY A 49 -4.97 13.31 -8.76
CA GLY A 49 -6.11 14.03 -8.18
C GLY A 49 -6.21 15.47 -8.73
N GLN A 50 -6.24 16.46 -7.83
CA GLN A 50 -6.30 17.89 -8.18
C GLN A 50 -4.98 18.45 -8.76
N ASN A 51 -3.89 17.68 -8.70
CA ASN A 51 -2.54 18.10 -9.08
C ASN A 51 -2.18 17.75 -10.53
N ALA A 52 -3.14 17.37 -11.39
CA ALA A 52 -2.88 16.97 -12.77
C ALA A 52 -2.03 17.98 -13.56
N HIS A 53 -2.21 19.28 -13.31
CA HIS A 53 -1.46 20.37 -13.93
C HIS A 53 0.06 20.35 -13.65
N LEU A 54 0.51 19.61 -12.63
CA LEU A 54 1.94 19.46 -12.28
C LEU A 54 2.69 18.44 -13.15
N TYR A 55 1.98 17.66 -13.96
CA TYR A 55 2.54 16.56 -14.75
C TYR A 55 2.29 16.76 -16.26
N PRO A 56 2.77 17.87 -16.86
CA PRO A 56 2.59 18.10 -18.29
C PRO A 56 3.33 17.02 -19.09
N GLY A 57 2.62 16.42 -20.05
CA GLY A 57 3.18 15.39 -20.95
C GLY A 57 3.17 13.96 -20.40
N GLU A 58 2.68 13.75 -19.18
CA GLU A 58 2.48 12.42 -18.61
C GLU A 58 1.02 11.97 -18.77
N ASP A 59 0.79 10.66 -18.82
CA ASP A 59 -0.56 10.09 -18.78
C ASP A 59 -1.13 10.23 -17.36
N VAL A 60 -2.13 11.09 -17.19
CA VAL A 60 -2.79 11.32 -15.89
C VAL A 60 -4.18 10.69 -15.89
N ILE A 61 -4.49 9.92 -14.85
CA ILE A 61 -5.83 9.37 -14.61
C ILE A 61 -6.58 10.16 -13.53
N VAL A 62 -7.91 10.10 -13.60
CA VAL A 62 -8.79 10.79 -12.65
C VAL A 62 -9.09 9.87 -11.48
N ASP A 63 -8.95 10.39 -10.26
CA ASP A 63 -9.35 9.69 -9.03
C ASP A 63 -10.86 9.46 -9.00
N SER A 64 -11.28 8.30 -8.50
CA SER A 64 -12.69 7.98 -8.34
C SER A 64 -13.37 8.88 -7.31
N PRO A 65 -14.56 9.43 -7.60
CA PRO A 65 -15.32 10.21 -6.63
C PRO A 65 -15.95 9.36 -5.51
N ARG A 66 -15.89 8.01 -5.61
CA ARG A 66 -16.46 7.10 -4.60
C ARG A 66 -15.64 7.04 -3.31
N PHE A 67 -14.37 7.44 -3.38
CA PHE A 67 -13.40 7.28 -2.32
C PHE A 67 -12.58 8.55 -2.10
N SER A 68 -11.77 8.54 -1.04
CA SER A 68 -10.75 9.54 -0.76
C SER A 68 -9.39 8.88 -0.51
N GLY A 69 -8.33 9.65 -0.67
CA GLY A 69 -6.96 9.17 -0.49
C GLY A 69 -6.55 8.14 -1.56
N PRO A 70 -5.57 7.26 -1.28
CA PRO A 70 -5.05 6.29 -2.24
C PRO A 70 -6.12 5.37 -2.84
N LEU A 71 -7.17 5.03 -2.07
CA LEU A 71 -8.23 4.15 -2.55
C LEU A 71 -9.02 4.77 -3.72
N ALA A 72 -9.08 6.11 -3.81
CA ALA A 72 -9.68 6.80 -4.96
C ALA A 72 -8.88 6.60 -6.24
N ALA A 73 -7.55 6.62 -6.15
CA ALA A 73 -6.66 6.33 -7.27
C ALA A 73 -6.74 4.86 -7.68
N VAL A 74 -6.76 3.94 -6.71
CA VAL A 74 -6.93 2.49 -6.96
C VAL A 74 -8.24 2.23 -7.68
N ASP A 75 -9.33 2.77 -7.15
CA ASP A 75 -10.64 2.61 -7.76
C ASP A 75 -10.73 3.24 -9.15
N GLY A 76 -10.15 4.42 -9.38
CA GLY A 76 -10.10 5.02 -10.70
C GLY A 76 -9.35 4.14 -11.71
N ALA A 77 -8.20 3.60 -11.32
CA ALA A 77 -7.37 2.78 -12.20
C ALA A 77 -8.03 1.45 -12.58
N VAL A 78 -8.61 0.71 -11.62
CA VAL A 78 -9.23 -0.59 -11.91
C VAL A 78 -10.49 -0.50 -12.79
N GLN A 79 -11.09 0.68 -12.93
CA GLN A 79 -12.20 0.90 -13.87
C GLN A 79 -11.70 1.20 -15.28
N LEU A 80 -10.44 1.62 -15.44
CA LEU A 80 -9.86 2.04 -16.72
C LEU A 80 -9.05 0.93 -17.40
N PHE A 81 -8.51 0.00 -16.62
CA PHE A 81 -7.60 -1.03 -17.10
C PHE A 81 -8.09 -2.43 -16.75
N GLU A 82 -7.80 -3.38 -17.63
CA GLU A 82 -8.03 -4.82 -17.43
C GLU A 82 -6.72 -5.57 -17.14
N ASP A 83 -5.57 -5.01 -17.52
CA ASP A 83 -4.25 -5.57 -17.22
C ASP A 83 -3.91 -5.49 -15.72
N PRO A 84 -3.01 -6.35 -15.21
CA PRO A 84 -2.46 -6.24 -13.87
C PRO A 84 -1.92 -4.83 -13.58
N LEU A 85 -2.31 -4.29 -12.43
CA LEU A 85 -1.91 -2.97 -11.97
C LEU A 85 -0.87 -3.09 -10.88
N ILE A 86 0.16 -2.27 -10.93
CA ILE A 86 1.07 -2.02 -9.81
C ILE A 86 0.80 -0.60 -9.33
N PHE A 87 0.77 -0.42 -8.01
CA PHE A 87 0.66 0.87 -7.38
C PHE A 87 1.95 1.19 -6.64
N ALA A 88 2.39 2.45 -6.70
CA ALA A 88 3.53 2.94 -5.95
C ALA A 88 3.34 4.43 -5.60
N PRO A 89 3.87 4.93 -4.47
CA PRO A 89 3.85 6.34 -4.17
C PRO A 89 4.91 7.09 -4.99
N CYS A 90 4.66 8.35 -5.32
CA CYS A 90 5.60 9.20 -6.07
C CYS A 90 6.90 9.53 -5.31
N ASP A 91 6.98 9.18 -4.03
CA ASP A 91 7.98 9.68 -3.09
C ASP A 91 8.89 8.59 -2.52
N ALA A 92 8.98 7.45 -3.19
CA ALA A 92 9.92 6.36 -2.87
C ALA A 92 11.07 6.30 -3.90
N PRO A 93 12.02 7.25 -3.89
CA PRO A 93 13.06 7.38 -4.92
C PRO A 93 14.08 6.24 -4.94
N TYR A 94 14.09 5.39 -3.90
CA TYR A 94 14.97 4.23 -3.80
C TYR A 94 14.34 2.96 -4.38
N LEU A 95 13.11 3.03 -4.89
CA LEU A 95 12.46 1.89 -5.54
C LEU A 95 13.36 1.30 -6.65
N ARG A 96 13.26 -0.01 -6.80
CA ARG A 96 14.03 -0.79 -7.77
C ARG A 96 13.11 -1.67 -8.61
N PRO A 97 13.46 -1.95 -9.88
CA PRO A 97 12.69 -2.84 -10.74
C PRO A 97 12.38 -4.21 -10.12
N ALA A 98 13.28 -4.74 -9.28
CA ALA A 98 13.08 -6.00 -8.57
C ALA A 98 11.81 -6.01 -7.70
N VAL A 99 11.50 -4.90 -7.03
CA VAL A 99 10.32 -4.74 -6.18
C VAL A 99 9.03 -4.98 -6.97
N PHE A 100 8.95 -4.40 -8.17
CA PHE A 100 7.79 -4.56 -9.05
C PHE A 100 7.74 -5.95 -9.69
N ARG A 101 8.91 -6.51 -10.04
CA ARG A 101 9.01 -7.83 -10.64
C ARG A 101 8.48 -8.93 -9.71
N GLU A 102 8.87 -8.91 -8.44
CA GLU A 102 8.39 -9.94 -7.50
C GLU A 102 6.89 -9.78 -7.20
N LEU A 103 6.36 -8.55 -7.14
CA LEU A 103 4.91 -8.34 -7.04
C LEU A 103 4.14 -8.97 -8.22
N LEU A 104 4.64 -8.81 -9.46
CA LEU A 104 3.99 -9.39 -10.64
C LEU A 104 4.13 -10.92 -10.75
N ARG A 105 5.12 -11.52 -10.08
CA ARG A 105 5.28 -12.99 -10.05
C ARG A 105 4.21 -13.68 -9.22
N SER A 106 3.59 -12.96 -8.29
CA SER A 106 2.49 -13.48 -7.49
C SER A 106 1.28 -13.83 -8.36
N GLU A 107 0.83 -15.08 -8.26
CA GLU A 107 -0.43 -15.53 -8.87
C GLU A 107 -1.66 -15.08 -8.07
N ALA A 108 -1.47 -14.53 -6.86
CA ALA A 108 -2.57 -14.02 -6.07
C ALA A 108 -3.20 -12.79 -6.74
N PRO A 109 -4.52 -12.57 -6.57
CA PRO A 109 -5.18 -11.38 -7.10
C PRO A 109 -4.53 -10.09 -6.60
N LEU A 110 -4.09 -10.03 -5.34
CA LEU A 110 -3.25 -8.95 -4.83
C LEU A 110 -1.93 -9.50 -4.30
N SER A 111 -0.89 -8.69 -4.36
CA SER A 111 0.34 -8.93 -3.59
C SER A 111 0.89 -7.63 -3.03
N VAL A 112 1.47 -7.67 -1.84
CA VAL A 112 1.94 -6.48 -1.12
C VAL A 112 3.17 -6.81 -0.27
N TRP A 113 4.05 -5.83 -0.08
CA TRP A 113 5.26 -6.01 0.73
C TRP A 113 5.00 -5.91 2.23
N VAL A 114 5.76 -6.70 3.01
CA VAL A 114 5.76 -6.66 4.46
C VAL A 114 7.20 -6.56 4.97
N PHE A 115 7.45 -5.55 5.78
CA PHE A 115 8.72 -5.35 6.47
C PHE A 115 8.93 -6.40 7.57
N PRO A 116 10.18 -6.63 8.03
CA PRO A 116 10.47 -7.68 9.00
C PRO A 116 9.70 -7.54 10.31
N ASN A 117 9.36 -6.31 10.73
CA ASN A 117 8.61 -6.04 11.96
C ASN A 117 7.08 -6.28 11.84
N GLY A 118 6.58 -6.77 10.70
CA GLY A 118 5.15 -7.02 10.49
C GLY A 118 4.35 -5.80 10.00
N ARG A 119 5.03 -4.74 9.58
CA ARG A 119 4.41 -3.60 8.90
C ARG A 119 4.20 -3.91 7.42
N VAL A 120 2.97 -3.78 6.94
CA VAL A 120 2.63 -3.85 5.51
C VAL A 120 2.96 -2.50 4.86
N GLU A 121 3.64 -2.51 3.71
CA GLU A 121 3.82 -1.34 2.85
C GLU A 121 2.66 -1.24 1.87
N SER A 122 1.54 -0.74 2.38
CA SER A 122 0.25 -0.76 1.68
C SER A 122 0.21 0.11 0.43
N THR A 123 1.18 1.02 0.23
CA THR A 123 1.21 1.88 -0.96
C THR A 123 1.99 1.30 -2.13
N ILE A 124 2.65 0.15 -1.94
CA ILE A 124 3.43 -0.54 -2.97
C ILE A 124 2.92 -1.96 -3.13
N PHE A 125 2.01 -2.17 -4.08
CA PHE A 125 1.30 -3.44 -4.22
C PHE A 125 0.87 -3.69 -5.67
N LYS A 126 0.58 -4.95 -5.99
CA LYS A 126 -0.04 -5.35 -7.25
C LYS A 126 -1.51 -5.70 -7.04
N ALA A 127 -2.34 -5.41 -8.03
CA ALA A 127 -3.74 -5.77 -8.05
C ALA A 127 -4.22 -6.25 -9.42
N GLU A 128 -4.99 -7.33 -9.42
CA GLU A 128 -5.84 -7.72 -10.54
C GLU A 128 -7.15 -6.90 -10.54
N PRO A 129 -7.46 -6.14 -11.61
CA PRO A 129 -8.61 -5.23 -11.63
C PRO A 129 -9.95 -5.91 -11.31
N ALA A 130 -10.20 -7.10 -11.87
CA ALA A 130 -11.45 -7.82 -11.66
C ALA A 130 -11.72 -8.13 -10.17
N ALA A 131 -10.73 -8.65 -9.46
CA ALA A 131 -10.86 -8.98 -8.04
C ALA A 131 -10.95 -7.73 -7.16
N ALA A 132 -10.17 -6.69 -7.47
CA ALA A 132 -10.21 -5.43 -6.73
C ALA A 132 -11.58 -4.73 -6.86
N ARG A 133 -12.19 -4.73 -8.06
CA ARG A 133 -13.48 -4.06 -8.32
C ARG A 133 -14.61 -4.58 -7.43
N GLU A 134 -14.68 -5.89 -7.20
CA GLU A 134 -15.71 -6.48 -6.32
C GLU A 134 -15.57 -5.98 -4.88
N ALA A 135 -14.36 -6.05 -4.33
CA ALA A 135 -14.07 -5.57 -2.98
C ALA A 135 -14.33 -4.06 -2.84
N LEU A 136 -13.92 -3.26 -3.82
CA LEU A 136 -14.18 -1.82 -3.85
C LEU A 136 -15.68 -1.51 -3.88
N GLY A 137 -16.50 -2.31 -4.57
CA GLY A 137 -17.95 -2.19 -4.51
C GLY A 137 -18.50 -2.27 -3.08
N LEU A 138 -18.05 -3.27 -2.31
CA LEU A 138 -18.43 -3.43 -0.90
C LEU A 138 -17.91 -2.27 -0.03
N LEU A 139 -16.65 -1.87 -0.21
CA LEU A 139 -16.07 -0.76 0.56
C LEU A 139 -16.81 0.55 0.30
N ALA A 140 -17.18 0.84 -0.95
CA ALA A 140 -17.95 2.02 -1.31
C ALA A 140 -19.33 2.04 -0.64
N GLN A 141 -20.04 0.90 -0.66
CA GLN A 141 -21.36 0.76 -0.02
C GLN A 141 -21.31 1.10 1.48
N HIS A 142 -20.22 0.72 2.16
CA HIS A 142 -20.03 0.95 3.58
C HIS A 142 -19.15 2.18 3.90
N ARG A 143 -18.86 3.04 2.91
CA ARG A 143 -18.06 4.28 3.04
C ARG A 143 -16.68 4.06 3.68
N ARG A 144 -16.06 2.93 3.37
CA ARG A 144 -14.70 2.57 3.81
C ARG A 144 -13.67 3.18 2.87
N ASN A 145 -12.66 3.86 3.43
CA ASN A 145 -11.62 4.56 2.65
C ASN A 145 -10.20 4.10 2.98
N ARG A 146 -10.04 3.12 3.88
CA ARG A 146 -8.72 2.60 4.26
C ARG A 146 -8.24 1.63 3.19
N LEU A 147 -7.07 1.89 2.59
CA LEU A 147 -6.49 1.05 1.55
C LEU A 147 -6.29 -0.40 1.99
N ASP A 148 -5.84 -0.59 3.23
CA ASP A 148 -5.59 -1.91 3.83
C ASP A 148 -6.84 -2.81 3.87
N ASP A 149 -8.04 -2.23 3.83
CA ASP A 149 -9.27 -3.03 3.77
C ASP A 149 -9.39 -3.81 2.46
N LEU A 150 -8.69 -3.40 1.41
CA LEU A 150 -8.62 -4.16 0.17
C LEU A 150 -7.95 -5.52 0.39
N PHE A 151 -6.81 -5.56 1.10
CA PHE A 151 -6.09 -6.80 1.42
C PHE A 151 -6.85 -7.71 2.39
N ARG A 152 -7.82 -7.16 3.13
CA ARG A 152 -8.69 -7.90 4.05
C ARG A 152 -9.86 -8.58 3.33
N LEU A 153 -10.23 -8.09 2.15
CA LEU A 153 -11.36 -8.59 1.36
C LEU A 153 -10.93 -9.48 0.21
N VAL A 154 -9.78 -9.21 -0.39
CA VAL A 154 -9.30 -9.91 -1.58
C VAL A 154 -8.19 -10.89 -1.18
N PRO A 155 -8.15 -12.11 -1.74
CA PRO A 155 -7.02 -13.01 -1.54
C PRO A 155 -5.70 -12.32 -1.88
N THR A 156 -4.78 -12.30 -0.93
CA THR A 156 -3.57 -11.48 -0.99
C THR A 156 -2.34 -12.30 -0.63
N GLU A 157 -1.29 -12.19 -1.42
CA GLU A 157 0.04 -12.67 -1.05
C GLU A 157 0.83 -11.55 -0.36
N PHE A 158 1.19 -11.78 0.89
CA PHE A 158 2.02 -10.88 1.68
C PHE A 158 3.48 -11.31 1.50
N LEU A 159 4.27 -10.51 0.79
CA LEU A 159 5.65 -10.82 0.44
C LEU A 159 6.61 -10.30 1.52
N ALA A 160 7.46 -11.18 2.05
CA ALA A 160 8.45 -10.80 3.04
C ALA A 160 9.67 -10.17 2.36
N THR A 161 10.06 -8.95 2.76
CA THR A 161 11.26 -8.31 2.21
C THR A 161 12.52 -9.17 2.38
N GLU A 162 12.59 -9.90 3.50
CA GLU A 162 13.71 -10.79 3.85
C GLU A 162 13.86 -11.97 2.89
N LYS A 163 12.76 -12.67 2.60
CA LYS A 163 12.76 -13.83 1.72
C LYS A 163 13.17 -13.49 0.29
N HIS A 164 12.80 -12.30 -0.18
CA HIS A 164 13.07 -11.84 -1.54
C HIS A 164 14.33 -10.97 -1.66
N GLU A 165 15.11 -10.85 -0.59
CA GLU A 165 16.33 -10.02 -0.55
C GLU A 165 16.07 -8.57 -0.98
N ILE A 166 14.87 -8.06 -0.69
CA ILE A 166 14.49 -6.68 -0.95
C ILE A 166 14.96 -5.83 0.22
N GLU A 167 15.90 -4.92 -0.05
CA GLU A 167 16.36 -3.96 0.94
C GLU A 167 15.20 -3.08 1.41
N PRO A 168 14.89 -3.01 2.72
CA PRO A 168 13.80 -2.20 3.23
C PRO A 168 13.86 -0.73 2.83
N THR A 169 15.07 -0.19 2.61
CA THR A 169 15.27 1.18 2.10
C THR A 169 14.61 1.44 0.76
N TRP A 170 14.50 0.43 -0.10
CA TRP A 170 13.91 0.57 -1.43
C TRP A 170 12.42 0.88 -1.37
N LEU A 171 11.76 0.52 -0.27
CA LEU A 171 10.33 0.72 -0.06
C LEU A 171 10.00 1.99 0.73
N LEU A 172 11.00 2.76 1.19
CA LEU A 172 10.77 3.90 2.07
C LEU A 172 10.34 5.16 1.31
N ASN A 173 9.21 5.72 1.75
CA ASN A 173 8.71 7.02 1.31
C ASN A 173 9.50 8.16 1.98
N VAL A 174 9.95 9.16 1.22
CA VAL A 174 10.74 10.30 1.71
C VAL A 174 9.81 11.43 2.14
N ASN A 175 9.51 11.60 3.43
CA ASN A 175 8.54 12.60 3.93
C ASN A 175 9.14 13.96 4.29
N LYS A 176 10.45 14.06 4.43
CA LYS A 176 11.20 15.31 4.62
C LYS A 176 12.53 15.20 3.88
N THR A 177 13.20 16.32 3.62
CA THR A 177 14.52 16.33 2.96
C THR A 177 15.58 15.55 3.74
N GLN A 178 15.45 15.48 5.07
CA GLN A 178 16.33 14.67 5.93
C GLN A 178 16.24 13.16 5.65
N ASP A 179 15.11 12.69 5.12
CA ASP A 179 14.91 11.28 4.79
C ASP A 179 15.70 10.86 3.53
N LEU A 180 16.26 11.81 2.77
CA LEU A 180 17.09 11.56 1.58
C LEU A 180 18.52 11.14 1.93
N SER A 181 18.84 10.96 3.22
CA SER A 181 20.13 10.45 3.68
C SER A 181 20.35 8.99 3.27
N GLY A 182 19.29 8.25 2.91
CA GLY A 182 19.37 6.86 2.43
C GLY A 182 19.76 5.86 3.51
N VAL A 183 19.69 6.24 4.80
CA VAL A 183 20.08 5.36 5.89
C VAL A 183 19.05 4.24 6.07
N ALA A 184 19.56 3.00 6.19
CA ALA A 184 18.73 1.84 6.37
C ALA A 184 17.93 1.88 7.69
N PRO A 185 16.63 1.55 7.65
CA PRO A 185 15.85 1.42 8.87
C PRO A 185 16.38 0.23 9.68
N VAL A 186 16.34 0.36 11.01
CA VAL A 186 16.77 -0.70 11.93
C VAL A 186 15.55 -1.40 12.49
N PHE A 187 15.43 -2.70 12.25
CA PHE A 187 14.35 -3.53 12.78
C PHE A 187 14.83 -4.27 14.04
N ARG A 188 14.32 -3.86 15.21
CA ARG A 188 14.65 -4.52 16.49
C ARG A 188 14.02 -5.91 16.62
N HIS A 189 12.88 -6.11 16.00
CA HIS A 189 12.12 -7.36 16.00
C HIS A 189 11.82 -7.77 14.57
N ARG A 190 11.97 -9.06 14.28
CA ARG A 190 11.76 -9.65 12.97
C ARG A 190 10.77 -10.80 13.14
N VAL A 191 9.53 -10.57 12.75
CA VAL A 191 8.35 -11.43 12.99
C VAL A 191 7.70 -11.91 11.70
N PHE A 192 8.00 -11.27 10.57
CA PHE A 192 7.51 -11.65 9.25
C PHE A 192 8.70 -11.87 8.32
N LEU A 193 9.04 -13.14 8.08
CA LEU A 193 10.28 -13.54 7.39
C LEU A 193 10.03 -14.33 6.10
N ASP A 194 8.86 -14.93 5.99
CA ASP A 194 8.44 -15.74 4.84
C ASP A 194 7.14 -15.19 4.27
N ASP A 195 6.94 -15.39 2.97
CA ASP A 195 5.69 -15.00 2.33
C ASP A 195 4.50 -15.74 2.95
N PHE A 196 3.36 -15.06 2.96
CA PHE A 196 2.14 -15.63 3.46
C PHE A 196 0.97 -15.32 2.54
N PHE A 197 0.38 -16.35 1.95
CA PHE A 197 -0.85 -16.22 1.19
C PHE A 197 -2.06 -16.33 2.10
N LEU A 198 -2.87 -15.26 2.16
CA LEU A 198 -4.11 -15.25 2.92
C LEU A 198 -5.32 -15.26 1.98
N ARG A 199 -6.20 -16.23 2.21
CA ARG A 199 -7.53 -16.29 1.60
C ARG A 199 -8.55 -16.69 2.65
N TRP A 200 -9.67 -15.97 2.65
CA TRP A 200 -10.85 -16.32 3.43
C TRP A 200 -11.87 -17.04 2.55
N GLY A 201 -12.66 -17.95 3.15
CA GLY A 201 -13.86 -18.46 2.48
C GLY A 201 -14.88 -17.34 2.28
N GLU A 202 -15.29 -16.72 3.38
CA GLU A 202 -15.94 -15.40 3.38
C GLU A 202 -15.07 -14.45 4.23
N PRO A 203 -14.65 -13.28 3.70
CA PRO A 203 -13.80 -12.34 4.43
C PRO A 203 -14.42 -11.87 5.76
N PRO A 204 -13.69 -11.93 6.88
CA PRO A 204 -14.19 -11.46 8.17
C PRO A 204 -14.67 -10.00 8.17
N LEU A 205 -13.94 -9.13 7.46
CA LEU A 205 -14.36 -7.74 7.25
C LEU A 205 -15.71 -7.65 6.54
N ALA A 206 -15.96 -8.48 5.53
CA ALA A 206 -17.26 -8.49 4.83
C ALA A 206 -18.39 -8.95 5.74
N ARG A 207 -18.18 -10.00 6.55
CA ARG A 207 -19.16 -10.48 7.53
C ARG A 207 -19.50 -9.41 8.56
N TRP A 208 -18.49 -8.72 9.07
CA TRP A 208 -18.70 -7.62 10.00
C TRP A 208 -19.45 -6.44 9.36
N LEU A 209 -19.05 -6.00 8.16
CA LEU A 209 -19.72 -4.88 7.48
C LEU A 209 -21.20 -5.18 7.18
N ARG A 210 -21.53 -6.41 6.78
CA ARG A 210 -22.89 -6.81 6.40
C ARG A 210 -23.77 -7.16 7.60
N LEU A 211 -23.23 -7.86 8.59
CA LEU A 211 -23.99 -8.52 9.65
C LEU A 211 -23.62 -8.04 11.06
N GLY A 212 -22.60 -7.20 11.22
CA GLY A 212 -22.09 -6.78 12.53
C GLY A 212 -21.35 -7.89 13.29
N ASP A 213 -20.89 -8.93 12.60
CA ASP A 213 -20.21 -10.09 13.20
C ASP A 213 -18.85 -9.72 13.80
N LEU A 214 -18.82 -9.53 15.13
CA LEU A 214 -17.60 -9.22 15.88
C LEU A 214 -16.70 -10.44 16.09
N ASP A 215 -17.24 -11.66 16.08
CA ASP A 215 -16.45 -12.88 16.26
C ASP A 215 -15.59 -13.14 15.02
N ALA A 216 -16.11 -12.81 13.84
CA ALA A 216 -15.33 -12.78 12.61
C ALA A 216 -14.12 -11.84 12.74
N LEU A 217 -14.29 -10.61 13.23
CA LEU A 217 -13.16 -9.69 13.45
C LEU A 217 -12.16 -10.22 14.50
N ARG A 218 -12.63 -10.87 15.57
CA ARG A 218 -11.73 -11.48 16.56
C ARG A 218 -10.87 -12.58 15.94
N MET A 219 -11.46 -13.42 15.10
CA MET A 219 -10.75 -14.47 14.36
C MET A 219 -9.75 -13.86 13.37
N GLU A 220 -10.13 -12.79 12.67
CA GLU A 220 -9.22 -12.04 11.79
C GLU A 220 -8.02 -11.46 12.55
N LEU A 221 -8.27 -10.83 13.71
CA LEU A 221 -7.24 -10.26 14.57
C LEU A 221 -6.23 -11.34 15.00
N LEU A 222 -6.74 -12.47 15.51
CA LEU A 222 -5.90 -13.59 15.94
C LEU A 222 -5.04 -14.10 14.79
N ARG A 223 -5.63 -14.26 13.60
CA ARG A 223 -4.90 -14.74 12.43
C ARG A 223 -3.77 -13.83 12.02
N TYR A 224 -3.98 -12.51 12.02
CA TYR A 224 -2.90 -11.57 11.72
C TYR A 224 -1.80 -11.57 12.77
N VAL A 225 -2.15 -11.75 14.05
CA VAL A 225 -1.15 -11.87 15.13
C VAL A 225 -0.33 -13.15 14.98
N GLU A 226 -0.96 -14.30 14.70
CA GLU A 226 -0.29 -15.60 14.51
C GLU A 226 0.77 -15.56 13.41
N VAL A 227 0.48 -14.83 12.33
CA VAL A 227 1.32 -14.75 11.14
C VAL A 227 2.36 -13.62 11.23
N GLY A 228 2.20 -12.68 12.16
CA GLY A 228 3.08 -11.52 12.29
C GLY A 228 2.69 -10.33 11.41
N LEU A 229 1.46 -10.29 10.87
CA LEU A 229 0.91 -9.15 10.12
C LEU A 229 0.36 -8.06 11.06
N PHE A 230 1.22 -7.52 11.91
CA PHE A 230 0.82 -6.69 13.05
C PHE A 230 0.16 -5.36 12.67
N SER A 231 0.60 -4.69 11.60
CA SER A 231 -0.11 -3.49 11.11
C SER A 231 -1.55 -3.80 10.69
N MET A 232 -1.81 -4.97 10.10
CA MET A 232 -3.16 -5.45 9.79
C MET A 232 -3.95 -5.80 11.06
N ALA A 233 -3.32 -6.45 12.04
CA ALA A 233 -3.93 -6.70 13.35
C ALA A 233 -4.39 -5.40 14.03
N ALA A 234 -3.57 -4.33 13.97
CA ALA A 234 -3.93 -3.01 14.50
C ALA A 234 -5.16 -2.40 13.79
N HIS A 235 -5.30 -2.61 12.47
CA HIS A 235 -6.49 -2.18 11.73
C HIS A 235 -7.76 -2.89 12.21
N VAL A 236 -7.68 -4.21 12.46
CA VAL A 236 -8.81 -4.98 12.99
C VAL A 236 -9.14 -4.56 14.43
N ALA A 237 -8.14 -4.33 15.27
CA ALA A 237 -8.34 -3.82 16.62
C ALA A 237 -9.04 -2.44 16.62
N LYS A 238 -8.70 -1.54 15.69
CA LYS A 238 -9.45 -0.27 15.52
C LYS A 238 -10.93 -0.49 15.19
N ASP A 239 -11.24 -1.48 14.35
CA ASP A 239 -12.61 -1.79 13.95
C ASP A 239 -13.43 -2.46 15.06
N LEU A 240 -12.80 -3.27 15.92
CA LEU A 240 -13.42 -3.80 17.14
C LEU A 240 -13.88 -2.69 18.11
N GLY A 241 -13.27 -1.50 18.00
CA GLY A 241 -13.89 -0.23 18.43
C GLY A 241 -13.93 0.08 19.92
N THR A 242 -13.64 -0.89 20.81
CA THR A 242 -13.60 -0.65 22.26
C THR A 242 -12.39 0.22 22.65
N PRO A 243 -12.44 0.98 23.77
CA PRO A 243 -11.29 1.75 24.24
C PRO A 243 -10.01 0.92 24.39
N SER A 244 -10.13 -0.32 24.89
CA SER A 244 -8.99 -1.23 25.05
C SER A 244 -8.40 -1.67 23.71
N PHE A 245 -9.23 -2.00 22.73
CA PHE A 245 -8.73 -2.38 21.40
C PHE A 245 -8.14 -1.18 20.65
N LYS A 246 -8.68 0.03 20.83
CA LYS A 246 -8.08 1.25 20.29
C LYS A 246 -6.70 1.51 20.88
N ALA A 247 -6.57 1.42 22.21
CA ALA A 247 -5.27 1.56 22.88
C ALA A 247 -4.27 0.49 22.41
N LEU A 248 -4.71 -0.76 22.30
CA LEU A 248 -3.90 -1.85 21.77
C LEU A 248 -3.44 -1.58 20.33
N ALA A 249 -4.32 -1.06 19.48
CA ALA A 249 -3.96 -0.71 18.10
C ALA A 249 -2.84 0.35 18.05
N GLU A 250 -2.92 1.40 18.87
CA GLU A 250 -1.86 2.42 18.94
C GLU A 250 -0.52 1.81 19.41
N VAL A 251 -0.53 0.94 20.42
CA VAL A 251 0.68 0.23 20.87
C VAL A 251 1.27 -0.63 19.76
N ILE A 252 0.43 -1.34 18.98
CA ILE A 252 0.91 -2.14 17.85
C ILE A 252 1.50 -1.23 16.77
N TYR A 253 0.86 -0.10 16.44
CA TYR A 253 1.42 0.85 15.47
C TYR A 253 2.78 1.38 15.88
N GLU A 254 2.95 1.75 17.15
CA GLU A 254 4.23 2.19 17.69
C GLU A 254 5.29 1.07 17.60
N ALA A 255 4.92 -0.17 17.93
CA ALA A 255 5.82 -1.31 17.89
C ALA A 255 6.30 -1.68 16.46
N VAL A 256 5.46 -1.42 15.45
CA VAL A 256 5.79 -1.68 14.04
C VAL A 256 6.13 -0.43 13.26
N ASP A 257 6.34 0.70 13.94
CA ASP A 257 6.78 1.91 13.25
C ASP A 257 8.19 1.72 12.68
N ILE A 258 8.44 2.39 11.56
CA ILE A 258 9.75 2.35 10.93
C ILE A 258 10.54 3.55 11.43
N GLU A 259 11.42 3.31 12.39
CA GLU A 259 12.41 4.29 12.83
C GLU A 259 13.36 4.57 11.65
N LYS A 260 13.18 5.71 10.98
CA LYS A 260 14.18 6.24 10.07
C LYS A 260 15.35 6.72 10.90
N ALA A 261 16.57 6.30 10.56
CA ALA A 261 17.75 6.75 11.27
C ALA A 261 17.86 8.29 11.20
N ARG A 262 18.12 8.89 12.37
CA ARG A 262 18.29 10.35 12.52
C ARG A 262 19.64 10.80 12.01
#